data_AF-A0AA95G6R2-F1
#
_entry.id   AF-A0AA95G6R2-F1
#
_cell.length_a   1.000
_cell.length_b   1.000
_cell.length_c   1.000
_cell.angle_alpha   90.00
_cell.angle_beta   90.00
_cell.angle_gamma   90.00
#
_symmetry.space_group_name_H-M   'P 1'
#
loop_
_entity.id
_entity.type
_entity.pdbx_description
1 polymer ?
#
loop_
_entity_poly.entity_id
_entity_poly.type
_entity_poly.pdbx_seq_one_letter_code
_entity_poly.pdbx_strand_id
1 'polypeptide(L)'
;MKNFNNTFFLTITAYILFIENKKSNKLQNEHNFYVNLIPELSQQKINIFLPELDSKLCEEIFQSAKVLCDFEALTFLPDESKSDYEKSKQRVKELLQNVLFNDLFIKYKSNNLFFENWRLLIGMFVTFSEWCDNIDFYKENFDTQLILLKESPLISFNQF
;
A
#
# COMPACT_ATOMS: atom_id res chain seq x y z
N MET A 1 10.39 10.24 -11.50
CA MET A 1 9.51 9.32 -10.73
C MET A 1 8.55 10.08 -9.81
N LYS A 2 7.81 11.09 -10.30
CA LYS A 2 6.87 11.88 -9.45
C LYS A 2 5.64 11.08 -8.97
N ASN A 3 5.36 9.96 -9.62
CA ASN A 3 4.12 9.22 -9.43
C ASN A 3 4.22 8.10 -8.37
N PHE A 4 5.44 7.61 -8.09
CA PHE A 4 5.68 6.48 -7.18
C PHE A 4 5.14 6.73 -5.77
N ASN A 5 5.40 7.93 -5.22
CA ASN A 5 4.91 8.32 -3.90
C ASN A 5 3.38 8.37 -3.83
N ASN A 6 2.73 8.87 -4.89
CA ASN A 6 1.28 8.92 -4.98
C ASN A 6 0.69 7.51 -5.08
N THR A 7 1.31 6.63 -5.89
CA THR A 7 0.93 5.22 -6.00
C THR A 7 1.05 4.53 -4.65
N PHE A 8 2.14 4.76 -3.94
CA PHE A 8 2.43 4.14 -2.65
C PHE A 8 1.44 4.61 -1.57
N PHE A 9 1.15 5.92 -1.53
CA PHE A 9 0.16 6.49 -0.63
C PHE A 9 -1.23 5.88 -0.84
N LEU A 10 -1.72 5.86 -2.09
CA LEU A 10 -3.03 5.28 -2.42
C LEU A 10 -3.09 3.79 -2.05
N THR A 11 -1.99 3.07 -2.28
CA THR A 11 -1.89 1.65 -1.92
C THR A 11 -1.96 1.45 -0.41
N ILE A 12 -1.23 2.24 0.38
CA ILE A 12 -1.28 2.15 1.85
C ILE A 12 -2.68 2.46 2.35
N THR A 13 -3.32 3.52 1.88
CA THR A 13 -4.68 3.87 2.28
C THR A 13 -5.66 2.73 1.97
N ALA A 14 -5.59 2.15 0.78
CA ALA A 14 -6.41 1.00 0.41
C ALA A 14 -6.12 -0.23 1.28
N TYR A 15 -4.85 -0.52 1.56
CA TYR A 15 -4.44 -1.64 2.40
C TYR A 15 -4.93 -1.49 3.86
N ILE A 16 -4.87 -0.28 4.42
CA ILE A 16 -5.38 -0.01 5.77
C ILE A 16 -6.88 -0.29 5.84
N LEU A 17 -7.65 0.24 4.88
CA LEU A 17 -9.09 0.01 4.79
C LEU A 17 -9.42 -1.47 4.63
N PHE A 18 -8.65 -2.21 3.84
CA PHE A 18 -8.76 -3.65 3.69
C PHE A 18 -8.61 -4.38 5.04
N ILE A 19 -7.55 -4.07 5.80
CA ILE A 19 -7.30 -4.69 7.11
C ILE A 19 -8.40 -4.34 8.13
N GLU A 20 -8.88 -3.11 8.15
CA GLU A 20 -9.98 -2.70 9.03
C GLU A 20 -11.30 -3.41 8.70
N ASN A 21 -11.60 -3.58 7.42
CA ASN A 21 -12.76 -4.35 6.95
C ASN A 21 -12.67 -5.82 7.33
N LYS A 22 -11.49 -6.43 7.14
CA LYS A 22 -11.24 -7.83 7.52
C LYS A 22 -11.42 -8.04 9.02
N LYS A 23 -10.86 -7.17 9.87
CA LYS A 23 -11.02 -7.22 11.33
C LYS A 23 -12.47 -7.10 11.79
N SER A 24 -13.30 -6.37 11.05
CA SER A 24 -14.71 -6.18 11.37
C SER A 24 -15.63 -7.27 10.80
N ASN A 25 -15.10 -8.33 10.17
CA ASN A 25 -15.86 -9.39 9.47
C ASN A 25 -16.88 -8.83 8.46
N LYS A 26 -16.65 -7.62 7.95
CA LYS A 26 -17.48 -7.02 6.91
C LYS A 26 -16.89 -7.42 5.57
N LEU A 27 -17.48 -8.45 4.94
CA LEU A 27 -17.33 -8.65 3.50
C LEU A 27 -17.99 -7.46 2.81
N GLN A 28 -17.21 -6.40 2.55
CA GLN A 28 -17.67 -5.27 1.76
C GLN A 28 -17.58 -5.67 0.29
N ASN A 29 -18.69 -5.53 -0.44
CA ASN A 29 -18.62 -5.57 -1.90
C ASN A 29 -17.78 -4.38 -2.40
N GLU A 30 -17.25 -4.49 -3.62
CA GLU A 30 -16.38 -3.50 -4.25
C GLU A 30 -16.95 -2.08 -4.20
N HIS A 31 -18.27 -1.96 -4.36
CA HIS A 31 -18.98 -0.68 -4.29
C HIS A 31 -18.85 -0.03 -2.91
N ASN A 32 -19.06 -0.77 -1.83
CA ASN A 32 -18.94 -0.25 -0.46
C ASN A 32 -17.50 0.11 -0.12
N PHE A 33 -16.52 -0.68 -0.58
CA PHE A 33 -15.11 -0.34 -0.39
C PHE A 33 -14.76 0.97 -1.12
N TYR A 34 -15.17 1.11 -2.38
CA TYR A 34 -15.00 2.32 -3.15
C TYR A 34 -15.67 3.55 -2.50
N VAL A 35 -16.91 3.39 -2.04
CA VAL A 35 -17.67 4.45 -1.35
C VAL A 35 -17.03 4.85 -0.02
N ASN A 36 -16.20 4.01 0.61
CA ASN A 36 -15.45 4.38 1.81
C ASN A 36 -14.07 4.98 1.46
N LEU A 37 -13.42 4.46 0.43
CA LEU A 37 -12.14 4.96 -0.07
C LEU A 37 -12.27 6.40 -0.57
N ILE A 38 -13.31 6.74 -1.33
CA ILE A 38 -13.45 8.08 -1.92
C ILE A 38 -13.65 9.20 -0.90
N PRO A 39 -14.54 9.10 0.10
CA PRO A 39 -14.65 10.08 1.18
C PRO A 39 -13.37 10.19 1.99
N GLU A 40 -12.65 9.11 2.23
CA GLU A 40 -11.32 9.17 2.84
C GLU A 40 -10.35 9.99 1.98
N LEU A 41 -10.38 9.80 0.66
CA LEU A 41 -9.60 10.59 -0.30
C LEU A 41 -10.09 12.05 -0.43
N SER A 42 -11.39 12.32 -0.27
CA SER A 42 -12.02 13.63 -0.53
C SER A 42 -12.08 14.52 0.72
N GLN A 43 -12.40 13.95 1.89
CA GLN A 43 -12.53 14.67 3.16
C GLN A 43 -11.18 15.16 3.69
N GLN A 44 -10.07 14.55 3.26
CA GLN A 44 -8.75 14.98 3.70
C GLN A 44 -8.28 16.30 3.09
N LYS A 45 -8.99 16.92 2.13
CA LYS A 45 -8.36 17.90 1.22
C LYS A 45 -6.99 17.35 0.82
N ILE A 46 -6.97 16.21 0.11
CA ILE A 46 -5.75 15.78 -0.55
C ILE A 46 -5.40 16.92 -1.50
N ASN A 47 -4.59 17.84 -1.00
CA ASN A 47 -3.82 18.73 -1.82
C ASN A 47 -3.03 17.73 -2.66
N ILE A 48 -3.30 17.68 -3.96
CA ILE A 48 -2.55 16.84 -4.91
C ILE A 48 -1.04 17.16 -4.82
N PHE A 49 -0.67 18.22 -4.10
CA PHE A 49 0.59 18.43 -3.41
C PHE A 49 0.66 17.71 -2.04
N LEU A 50 0.83 16.39 -2.05
CA LEU A 50 1.24 15.63 -0.87
C LEU A 50 2.61 16.14 -0.40
N PRO A 51 2.92 16.19 0.91
CA PRO A 51 4.30 16.27 1.35
C PRO A 51 5.04 15.11 0.70
N GLU A 52 6.18 15.38 0.05
CA GLU A 52 6.98 14.31 -0.55
C GLU A 52 7.34 13.30 0.54
N LEU A 53 6.64 12.17 0.57
CA LEU A 53 7.19 10.95 1.13
C LEU A 53 8.57 10.79 0.50
N ASP A 54 9.60 10.59 1.31
CA ASP A 54 10.94 10.44 0.78
C ASP A 54 10.92 9.29 -0.22
N SER A 55 11.11 9.61 -1.51
CA SER A 55 11.10 8.63 -2.60
C SER A 55 12.07 7.48 -2.31
N LYS A 56 13.19 7.77 -1.65
CA LYS A 56 14.17 6.76 -1.23
C LYS A 56 13.61 5.83 -0.17
N LEU A 57 12.82 6.35 0.78
CA LEU A 57 12.16 5.54 1.80
C LEU A 57 11.16 4.57 1.16
N CYS A 58 10.33 5.06 0.24
CA CYS A 58 9.34 4.25 -0.46
C CYS A 58 10.01 3.17 -1.34
N GLU A 59 11.06 3.54 -2.08
CA GLU A 59 11.87 2.60 -2.87
C GLU A 59 12.54 1.55 -1.96
N GLU A 60 13.10 1.96 -0.82
CA GLU A 60 13.77 1.07 0.11
C GLU A 60 12.78 0.06 0.73
N ILE A 61 11.57 0.50 1.09
CA ILE A 61 10.50 -0.40 1.54
C ILE A 61 10.24 -1.45 0.47
N PHE A 62 10.05 -1.00 -0.77
CA PHE A 62 9.70 -1.88 -1.87
C PHE A 62 10.79 -2.92 -2.15
N GLN A 63 12.05 -2.50 -2.19
CA GLN A 63 13.18 -3.40 -2.41
C GLN A 63 13.35 -4.38 -1.25
N SER A 64 13.28 -3.89 -0.01
CA SER A 64 13.39 -4.74 1.18
C SER A 64 12.28 -5.78 1.23
N ALA A 65 11.06 -5.39 0.84
CA ALA A 65 9.92 -6.27 0.84
C ALA A 65 10.00 -7.29 -0.31
N LYS A 66 10.55 -6.93 -1.49
CA LYS A 66 10.87 -7.92 -2.55
C LYS A 66 11.86 -8.99 -2.09
N VAL A 67 12.97 -8.59 -1.49
CA VAL A 67 13.97 -9.54 -0.96
C VAL A 67 13.33 -10.51 0.04
N LEU A 68 12.44 -10.01 0.89
CA LEU A 68 11.72 -10.84 1.84
C LEU A 68 10.77 -11.83 1.14
N CYS A 69 10.11 -11.41 0.05
CA CYS A 69 9.27 -12.28 -0.78
C CYS A 69 10.10 -13.42 -1.38
N ASP A 70 11.30 -13.09 -1.87
CA ASP A 70 12.20 -14.07 -2.48
C ASP A 70 12.61 -15.14 -1.47
N PHE A 71 12.93 -14.75 -0.23
CA PHE A 71 13.22 -15.71 0.85
C PHE A 71 12.04 -16.64 1.15
N GLU A 72 10.82 -16.11 1.13
CA GLU A 72 9.62 -16.88 1.49
C GLU A 72 9.04 -17.69 0.33
N ALA A 73 9.44 -17.39 -0.91
CA ALA A 73 9.18 -18.21 -2.08
C ALA A 73 10.05 -19.47 -2.10
N LEU A 74 11.14 -19.51 -1.32
CA LEU A 74 11.96 -20.71 -1.18
C LEU A 74 11.14 -21.84 -0.54
N THR A 75 11.13 -23.00 -1.20
CA THR A 75 10.49 -24.21 -0.65
C THR A 75 11.07 -24.62 0.70
N PHE A 76 12.38 -24.36 0.88
CA PHE A 76 13.08 -24.53 2.16
C PHE A 76 14.05 -23.36 2.35
N LEU A 77 13.96 -22.67 3.49
CA LEU A 77 14.91 -21.64 3.86
C LEU A 77 16.17 -22.31 4.46
N PRO A 78 17.36 -22.17 3.83
CA PRO A 78 18.58 -22.73 4.39
C PRO A 78 18.89 -22.15 5.77
N ASP A 79 19.47 -22.96 6.66
CA ASP A 79 19.83 -22.51 8.02
C ASP A 79 20.74 -21.27 8.01
N GLU A 80 21.64 -21.22 7.02
CA GLU A 80 22.58 -20.13 6.76
C GLU A 80 21.87 -18.80 6.48
N SER A 81 20.69 -18.87 5.85
CA SER A 81 19.91 -17.71 5.42
C SER A 81 18.90 -17.22 6.45
N LYS A 82 18.68 -17.97 7.55
CA LYS A 82 17.71 -17.61 8.60
C LYS A 82 18.00 -16.24 9.23
N SER A 83 19.28 -15.95 9.47
CA SER A 83 19.68 -14.66 10.06
C SER A 83 19.34 -13.49 9.13
N ASP A 84 19.58 -13.65 7.83
CA ASP A 84 19.37 -12.59 6.85
C ASP A 84 17.88 -12.40 6.52
N TYR A 85 17.10 -13.48 6.56
CA TYR A 85 15.64 -13.41 6.52
C TYR A 85 15.07 -12.59 7.69
N GLU A 86 15.45 -12.89 8.94
CA GLU A 86 14.94 -12.15 10.10
C GLU A 86 15.39 -10.68 10.09
N LYS A 87 16.62 -10.38 9.65
CA LYS A 87 17.07 -9.00 9.43
C LYS A 87 16.21 -8.27 8.39
N SER A 88 15.94 -8.92 7.26
CA SER A 88 15.12 -8.33 6.18
C SER A 88 13.69 -8.06 6.65
N LYS A 89 13.10 -9.01 7.38
CA LYS A 89 11.78 -8.88 8.01
C LYS A 89 11.72 -7.71 8.99
N GLN A 90 12.73 -7.59 9.84
CA GLN A 90 12.82 -6.50 10.80
C GLN A 90 13.02 -5.15 10.09
N ARG A 91 13.84 -5.09 9.03
CA ARG A 91 14.04 -3.87 8.23
C ARG A 91 12.74 -3.39 7.58
N VAL A 92 11.99 -4.28 6.92
CA VAL A 92 10.68 -3.94 6.33
C VAL A 92 9.74 -3.38 7.40
N LYS A 93 9.70 -4.01 8.58
CA LYS A 93 8.87 -3.56 9.69
C LYS A 93 9.25 -2.16 10.17
N GLU A 94 10.54 -1.87 10.35
CA GLU A 94 11.03 -0.55 10.76
C GLU A 94 10.71 0.53 9.73
N LEU A 95 10.95 0.24 8.44
CA LEU A 95 10.67 1.18 7.37
C LEU A 95 9.17 1.50 7.27
N LEU A 96 8.31 0.48 7.37
CA LEU A 96 6.86 0.67 7.39
C LEU A 96 6.42 1.44 8.63
N GLN A 97 7.01 1.19 9.80
CA GLN A 97 6.75 1.98 11.00
C GLN A 97 7.11 3.45 10.80
N ASN A 98 8.25 3.76 10.20
CA ASN A 98 8.63 5.14 9.89
C ASN A 98 7.63 5.85 8.97
N VAL A 99 7.07 5.13 7.99
CA VAL A 99 5.98 5.66 7.15
C VAL A 99 4.72 5.89 7.96
N LEU A 100 4.36 4.97 8.85
CA LEU A 100 3.15 5.08 9.67
C LEU A 100 3.24 6.14 10.78
N PHE A 101 4.44 6.51 11.22
CA PHE A 101 4.68 7.63 12.14
C PHE A 101 4.72 8.98 11.44
N ASN A 102 4.66 9.00 10.10
CA ASN A 102 4.45 10.24 9.36
C ASN A 102 3.06 10.81 9.69
N ASP A 103 2.99 12.13 9.92
CA ASP A 103 1.76 12.86 10.29
C ASP A 103 0.57 12.56 9.37
N LEU A 104 0.84 12.24 8.10
CA LEU A 104 -0.17 11.85 7.11
C LEU A 104 -0.99 10.62 7.53
N PHE A 105 -0.38 9.68 8.27
CA PHE A 105 -0.97 8.40 8.63
C PHE A 105 -1.32 8.27 10.12
N ILE A 106 -0.98 9.25 10.95
CA ILE A 106 -1.23 9.23 12.41
C ILE A 106 -2.72 9.03 12.73
N LYS A 107 -3.63 9.54 11.90
CA LYS A 107 -5.09 9.37 12.10
C LYS A 107 -5.56 7.91 12.04
N TYR A 108 -4.82 7.04 11.34
CA TYR A 108 -5.18 5.63 11.17
C TYR A 108 -4.77 4.76 12.38
N LYS A 109 -4.39 5.37 13.51
CA LYS A 109 -4.00 4.67 14.77
C LYS A 109 -3.06 3.48 14.47
N SER A 110 -1.95 3.81 13.83
CA SER A 110 -0.92 2.90 13.32
C SER A 110 -0.36 1.89 14.32
N ASN A 111 -0.52 2.13 15.63
CA ASN A 111 -0.09 1.23 16.70
C ASN A 111 -0.68 -0.20 16.59
N ASN A 112 -1.76 -0.40 15.81
CA ASN A 112 -2.40 -1.70 15.58
C ASN A 112 -2.46 -2.13 14.10
N LEU A 113 -1.81 -1.39 13.19
CA LEU A 113 -1.61 -1.83 11.81
C LEU A 113 -0.53 -2.90 11.78
N PHE A 114 -0.93 -4.10 12.19
CA PHE A 114 -0.15 -5.28 11.92
C PHE A 114 -0.17 -5.45 10.39
N PHE A 115 0.97 -5.24 9.74
CA PHE A 115 1.17 -5.72 8.38
C PHE A 115 1.21 -7.24 8.44
N GLU A 116 0.04 -7.86 8.64
CA GLU A 116 -0.12 -9.32 8.70
C GLU A 116 0.40 -9.96 7.42
N ASN A 117 0.33 -9.23 6.30
CA ASN A 117 0.85 -9.70 5.04
C ASN A 117 1.37 -8.53 4.19
N TRP A 118 2.60 -8.09 4.44
CA TRP A 118 3.27 -7.10 3.60
C TRP A 118 3.39 -7.56 2.13
N ARG A 119 3.29 -8.87 1.83
CA ARG A 119 3.20 -9.35 0.42
C ARG A 119 1.93 -8.86 -0.26
N LEU A 120 0.81 -8.76 0.47
CA LEU A 120 -0.42 -8.18 -0.07
C LEU A 120 -0.21 -6.70 -0.39
N LEU A 121 0.45 -5.95 0.52
CA LEU A 121 0.79 -4.54 0.26
C LEU A 121 1.66 -4.40 -0.99
N ILE A 122 2.72 -5.22 -1.13
CA ILE A 122 3.55 -5.22 -2.35
C ILE A 122 2.70 -5.57 -3.57
N GLY A 123 1.90 -6.64 -3.49
CA GLY A 123 1.07 -7.11 -4.61
C GLY A 123 0.09 -6.04 -5.08
N MET A 124 -0.58 -5.37 -4.14
CA MET A 124 -1.43 -4.21 -4.41
C MET A 124 -0.63 -3.08 -5.07
N PHE A 125 0.55 -2.76 -4.53
CA PHE A 125 1.40 -1.69 -5.06
C PHE A 125 1.88 -1.95 -6.48
N VAL A 126 2.43 -3.14 -6.75
CA VAL A 126 2.94 -3.51 -8.08
C VAL A 126 1.82 -3.49 -9.10
N THR A 127 0.71 -4.16 -8.79
CA THR A 127 -0.43 -4.25 -9.70
C THR A 127 -1.03 -2.88 -9.98
N PHE A 128 -1.15 -2.03 -8.95
CA PHE A 128 -1.67 -0.68 -9.10
C PHE A 128 -0.70 0.24 -9.83
N SER A 129 0.61 0.13 -9.58
CA SER A 129 1.63 0.88 -10.30
C SER A 129 1.62 0.56 -11.79
N GLU A 130 1.58 -0.73 -12.15
CA GLU A 130 1.50 -1.18 -13.54
C GLU A 130 0.21 -0.70 -14.21
N TRP A 131 -0.92 -0.79 -13.51
CA TRP A 131 -2.19 -0.28 -14.00
C TRP A 131 -2.14 1.24 -14.24
N CYS A 132 -1.61 2.01 -13.28
CA CYS A 132 -1.45 3.46 -13.41
C CYS A 132 -0.62 3.86 -14.63
N ASP A 133 0.44 3.11 -14.92
CA ASP A 133 1.30 3.34 -16.08
C ASP A 133 0.57 2.95 -17.38
N ASN A 134 -0.14 1.83 -17.40
CA ASN A 134 -0.86 1.32 -18.59
C ASN A 134 -1.97 2.25 -19.07
N ILE A 135 -2.67 2.92 -18.16
CA ILE A 135 -3.78 3.83 -18.49
C ILE A 135 -3.39 5.30 -18.43
N ASP A 136 -2.10 5.62 -18.28
CA ASP A 136 -1.62 6.99 -18.13
C ASP A 136 -2.31 7.78 -17.00
N PHE A 137 -2.66 7.10 -15.90
CA PHE A 137 -3.51 7.60 -14.81
C PHE A 137 -3.11 9.00 -14.32
N TYR A 138 -1.82 9.25 -14.15
CA TYR A 138 -1.30 10.51 -13.64
C TYR A 138 -1.24 11.66 -14.66
N LYS A 139 -1.52 11.41 -15.94
CA LYS A 139 -1.69 12.46 -16.97
C LYS A 139 -3.11 13.02 -16.97
N GLU A 140 -4.06 12.29 -16.42
CA GLU A 140 -5.47 12.69 -16.33
C GLU A 140 -5.70 13.76 -15.26
N ASN A 141 -6.80 14.49 -15.39
CA ASN A 141 -7.22 15.45 -14.37
C ASN A 141 -7.78 14.73 -13.13
N PHE A 142 -7.93 15.46 -12.02
CA PHE A 142 -8.36 14.89 -10.73
C PHE A 142 -9.74 14.21 -10.79
N ASP A 143 -10.73 14.84 -11.43
CA ASP A 143 -12.09 14.28 -11.52
C ASP A 143 -12.08 12.96 -12.31
N THR A 144 -11.31 12.90 -13.39
CA THR A 144 -11.10 11.67 -14.17
C THR A 144 -10.38 10.62 -13.32
N GLN A 145 -9.34 10.97 -12.58
CA GLN A 145 -8.61 10.05 -11.70
C GLN A 145 -9.55 9.42 -10.66
N LEU A 146 -10.45 10.20 -10.06
CA LEU A 146 -11.44 9.67 -9.12
C LEU A 146 -12.39 8.65 -9.77
N ILE A 147 -12.79 8.88 -11.02
CA ILE A 147 -13.61 7.94 -11.78
C ILE A 147 -12.81 6.67 -12.08
N LEU A 148 -11.59 6.79 -12.58
CA LEU A 148 -10.72 5.67 -12.93
C LEU A 148 -10.38 4.79 -11.73
N LEU A 149 -10.30 5.38 -10.52
CA LEU A 149 -10.09 4.60 -9.30
C LEU A 149 -11.16 3.51 -9.09
N LYS A 150 -12.39 3.68 -9.61
CA LYS A 150 -13.46 2.66 -9.59
C LYS A 150 -13.10 1.37 -10.31
N GLU A 151 -12.21 1.48 -11.30
CA GLU A 151 -11.77 0.39 -12.15
C GLU A 151 -10.38 -0.11 -11.75
N SER A 152 -9.80 0.49 -10.70
CA SER A 152 -8.46 0.17 -10.27
C SER A 152 -8.38 -1.20 -9.58
N PRO A 153 -7.25 -1.90 -9.73
CA PRO A 153 -7.05 -3.18 -9.05
C PRO A 153 -7.08 -3.07 -7.53
N LEU A 154 -6.85 -1.88 -6.95
CA LEU A 154 -6.94 -1.64 -5.50
C LEU A 154 -8.31 -2.01 -4.91
N ILE A 155 -9.38 -1.93 -5.70
CA ILE A 155 -10.72 -2.29 -5.26
C ILE A 155 -10.90 -3.80 -5.27
N SER A 156 -10.43 -4.47 -6.32
CA SER A 156 -10.56 -5.92 -6.51
C SER A 156 -9.80 -6.74 -5.46
N PHE A 157 -8.73 -6.18 -4.87
CA PHE A 157 -7.98 -6.86 -3.80
C PHE A 157 -8.77 -7.03 -2.49
N ASN A 158 -9.94 -6.40 -2.32
CA ASN A 158 -10.79 -6.59 -1.14
C ASN A 158 -11.60 -7.89 -1.11
N GLN A 159 -11.50 -8.71 -2.15
CA GLN A 159 -12.26 -9.95 -2.25
C GLN A 159 -11.59 -11.16 -1.57
N PHE A 160 -10.39 -10.99 -0.98
CA PHE A 160 -9.57 -12.07 -0.41
C PHE A 160 -9.41 -12.01 1.11
#